data_AF-A0A4V1SAU2-F1
#
_entry.id   AF-A0A4V1SAU2-F1
#
_cell.length_a   1.000
_cell.length_b   1.000
_cell.length_c   1.000
_cell.angle_alpha   90.00
_cell.angle_beta   90.00
_cell.angle_gamma   90.00
#
_symmetry.space_group_name_H-M   'P 1'
#
loop_
_entity.id
_entity.type
_entity.pdbx_description
1 polymer ?
#
loop_
_entity_poly.entity_id
_entity_poly.type
_entity_poly.pdbx_seq_one_letter_code
_entity_poly.pdbx_strand_id
1 'polypeptide(L)'
;MSSISKPAARRASFRWLDRAFAFVGGMAALVSFGLFAWLIRDLVRLGMPRISWEFLTAEVADAGRSGGIGPVLVSSVLILVCCLGLAIPLGTGCALWLAEYARRGSVPARLVTGGVDLLASVPSIVFGLFGMVFFG
;
A
#
# COMPACT_ATOMS: atom_id res chain seq x y z
N MET A 1 -40.87 5.65 43.52
CA MET A 1 -40.49 7.08 43.38
C MET A 1 -39.06 7.18 43.89
N SER A 2 -38.05 7.66 43.17
CA SER A 2 -38.00 8.91 42.42
C SER A 2 -36.83 8.91 41.42
N SER A 3 -37.18 9.22 40.17
CA SER A 3 -36.53 10.19 39.30
C SER A 3 -35.16 9.88 38.69
N ILE A 4 -35.23 9.28 37.49
CA ILE A 4 -34.30 9.47 36.38
C ILE A 4 -34.09 10.98 36.15
N SER A 5 -32.89 11.51 36.39
CA SER A 5 -32.50 12.87 35.98
C SER A 5 -31.40 12.83 34.90
N LYS A 6 -31.82 13.21 33.69
CA LYS A 6 -30.95 13.49 32.54
C LYS A 6 -30.05 14.70 32.82
N PRO A 7 -28.82 14.75 32.29
CA PRO A 7 -28.23 16.00 31.87
C PRO A 7 -28.17 16.04 30.35
N ALA A 8 -29.23 16.56 29.72
CA ALA A 8 -29.31 16.80 28.28
C ALA A 8 -28.60 18.11 27.84
N ALA A 9 -27.76 18.72 28.69
CA ALA A 9 -27.35 20.12 28.53
C ALA A 9 -25.84 20.36 28.31
N ARG A 10 -25.06 19.36 27.89
CA ARG A 10 -23.62 19.54 27.55
C ARG A 10 -23.26 19.20 26.10
N ARG A 11 -24.27 19.04 25.23
CA ARG A 11 -24.12 18.68 23.80
C ARG A 11 -24.11 19.88 22.85
N ALA A 12 -24.44 21.10 23.29
CA ALA A 12 -24.65 22.23 22.37
C ALA A 12 -23.36 22.99 21.99
N SER A 13 -22.42 23.13 22.93
CA SER A 13 -21.16 23.89 22.73
C SER A 13 -20.09 23.14 21.93
N PHE A 14 -20.21 21.83 21.72
CA PHE A 14 -19.24 21.10 20.88
C PHE A 14 -19.63 21.10 19.39
N ARG A 15 -20.89 21.38 19.05
CA ARG A 15 -21.41 21.29 17.68
C ARG A 15 -20.83 22.34 16.71
N TRP A 16 -20.34 23.46 17.21
CA TRP A 16 -19.63 24.45 16.39
C TRP A 16 -18.17 24.03 16.17
N LEU A 17 -17.57 23.38 17.16
CA LEU A 17 -16.21 22.87 17.07
C LEU A 17 -16.17 21.68 16.11
N ASP A 18 -17.12 20.76 16.23
CA ASP A 18 -17.29 19.61 15.32
C ASP A 18 -17.54 20.07 13.87
N ARG A 19 -18.34 21.12 13.67
CA ARG A 19 -18.56 21.71 12.34
C ARG A 19 -17.33 22.42 11.79
N ALA A 20 -16.55 23.10 12.65
CA ALA A 20 -15.30 23.72 12.25
C ALA A 20 -14.24 22.66 11.87
N PHE A 21 -14.10 21.59 12.66
CA PHE A 21 -13.22 20.48 12.34
C PHE A 21 -13.65 19.74 11.07
N ALA A 22 -14.94 19.49 10.88
CA ALA A 22 -15.46 18.89 9.66
C ALA A 22 -15.27 19.80 8.44
N PHE A 23 -15.39 21.12 8.60
CA PHE A 23 -15.15 22.08 7.53
C PHE A 23 -13.67 22.14 7.14
N VAL A 24 -12.76 22.26 8.12
CA VAL A 24 -11.32 22.27 7.87
C VAL A 24 -10.85 20.94 7.27
N GLY A 25 -11.33 19.81 7.80
CA GLY A 25 -11.03 18.49 7.26
C GLY A 25 -11.57 18.28 5.85
N GLY A 26 -12.80 18.73 5.59
CA GLY A 26 -13.39 18.70 4.25
C GLY A 26 -12.64 19.59 3.26
N MET A 27 -12.20 20.77 3.68
CA MET A 27 -11.42 21.69 2.85
C MET A 27 -10.02 21.15 2.57
N ALA A 28 -9.35 20.55 3.56
CA ALA A 28 -8.07 19.86 3.38
C ALA A 28 -8.22 18.69 2.41
N ALA A 29 -9.25 17.86 2.54
CA ALA A 29 -9.54 16.77 1.61
C ALA A 29 -9.78 17.31 0.19
N LEU A 30 -10.57 18.37 0.03
CA LEU A 30 -10.82 19.00 -1.27
C LEU A 30 -9.53 19.53 -1.91
N VAL A 31 -8.64 20.14 -1.13
CA VAL A 31 -7.32 20.59 -1.61
C VAL A 31 -6.45 19.40 -2.02
N SER A 32 -6.38 18.33 -1.21
CA SER A 32 -5.65 17.11 -1.55
C SER A 32 -6.17 16.46 -2.83
N PHE A 33 -7.49 16.31 -2.97
CA PHE A 33 -8.11 15.78 -4.19
C PHE A 33 -7.89 16.70 -5.39
N GLY A 34 -7.97 18.03 -5.21
CA GLY A 34 -7.70 19.01 -6.25
C GLY A 34 -6.26 18.96 -6.76
N LEU A 35 -5.29 18.90 -5.85
CA LEU A 35 -3.87 18.76 -6.18
C LEU A 35 -3.59 17.43 -6.89
N PHE A 36 -4.19 16.34 -6.41
CA PHE A 36 -4.05 15.03 -7.04
C PHE A 36 -4.65 15.01 -8.45
N ALA A 37 -5.85 15.56 -8.63
CA ALA A 37 -6.49 15.68 -9.94
C ALA A 37 -5.67 16.56 -10.89
N TRP A 38 -5.07 17.64 -10.38
CA TRP A 38 -4.18 18.51 -11.14
C TRP A 38 -2.90 17.76 -11.57
N LEU A 39 -2.26 17.03 -10.66
CA LEU A 39 -1.09 16.21 -10.96
C LEU A 39 -1.39 15.14 -12.00
N ILE A 40 -2.51 14.41 -11.86
CA ILE A 40 -2.91 13.40 -12.83
C ILE A 40 -3.19 14.04 -14.20
N ARG A 41 -3.85 15.20 -14.21
CA ARG A 41 -4.09 15.96 -15.45
C ARG A 41 -2.78 16.33 -16.14
N ASP A 42 -1.78 16.82 -15.41
CA ASP A 42 -0.49 17.18 -15.99
C ASP A 42 0.30 15.94 -16.42
N LEU A 43 0.28 14.87 -15.62
CA LEU A 43 0.88 13.58 -15.97
C LEU A 43 0.32 13.05 -17.30
N VAL A 44 -1.01 13.09 -17.46
CA VAL A 44 -1.67 12.63 -18.69
C VAL A 44 -1.32 13.56 -19.86
N ARG A 45 -1.35 14.89 -19.67
CA ARG A 45 -1.04 15.84 -20.75
C ARG A 45 0.40 15.73 -21.26
N LEU A 46 1.35 15.55 -20.36
CA LEU A 46 2.76 15.43 -20.72
C LEU A 46 3.13 14.00 -21.18
N GLY A 47 2.49 12.99 -20.59
CA GLY A 47 2.79 11.57 -20.83
C GLY A 47 2.09 10.99 -22.06
N MET A 48 0.79 11.27 -22.26
CA MET A 48 -0.02 10.67 -23.33
C MET A 48 0.61 10.78 -24.73
N PRO A 49 1.19 11.93 -25.14
CA PRO A 49 1.80 12.05 -26.47
C PRO A 49 3.09 11.23 -26.64
N ARG A 50 3.72 10.82 -25.53
CA ARG A 50 4.99 10.05 -25.53
C ARG A 50 4.79 8.55 -25.40
N ILE A 51 3.57 8.09 -25.11
CA ILE A 51 3.25 6.67 -25.06
C ILE A 51 3.11 6.15 -26.49
N SER A 52 4.19 5.57 -27.00
CA SER A 52 4.20 4.83 -28.27
C SER A 52 4.59 3.37 -28.02
N TRP A 53 4.29 2.51 -28.98
CA TRP A 53 4.74 1.11 -28.92
C TRP A 53 6.27 1.02 -28.83
N GLU A 54 6.96 1.89 -29.57
CA GLU A 54 8.41 2.03 -29.53
C GLU A 54 8.90 2.43 -28.13
N PHE A 55 8.24 3.36 -27.44
CA PHE A 55 8.59 3.73 -26.06
C PHE A 55 8.45 2.54 -25.09
N LEU A 56 7.48 1.64 -25.31
CA LEU A 56 7.29 0.47 -24.44
C LEU A 56 8.32 -0.62 -24.69
N THR A 57 8.81 -0.80 -25.91
CA THR A 57 9.71 -1.91 -26.26
C THR A 57 11.17 -1.51 -26.41
N ALA A 58 11.46 -0.23 -26.68
CA ALA A 58 12.82 0.24 -26.87
C ALA A 58 13.64 0.19 -25.57
N GLU A 59 14.96 0.11 -25.75
CA GLU A 59 15.91 0.13 -24.64
C GLU A 59 15.99 1.51 -23.98
N VAL A 60 16.42 1.51 -22.73
CA VAL A 60 16.69 2.73 -21.96
C VAL A 60 17.96 3.38 -22.52
N ALA A 61 17.90 4.66 -22.86
CA ALA A 61 19.05 5.45 -23.31
C ALA A 61 19.27 6.67 -22.40
N ASP A 62 20.48 7.26 -22.46
CA ASP A 62 20.86 8.47 -21.69
C ASP A 62 20.45 8.44 -20.21
N ALA A 63 20.71 7.33 -19.51
CA ALA A 63 20.33 7.13 -18.11
C ALA A 63 18.83 7.36 -17.82
N GLY A 64 17.95 7.04 -18.78
CA GLY A 64 16.50 7.19 -18.67
C GLY A 64 15.98 8.58 -19.07
N ARG A 65 16.83 9.46 -19.61
CA ARG A 65 16.40 10.74 -20.17
C ARG A 65 15.86 10.62 -21.59
N SER A 66 16.19 9.53 -22.28
CA SER A 66 15.75 9.21 -23.63
C SER A 66 15.56 7.70 -23.79
N GLY A 67 15.00 7.25 -24.93
CA GLY A 67 14.72 5.83 -25.17
C GLY A 67 13.40 5.36 -24.56
N GLY A 68 13.24 4.04 -24.44
CA GLY A 68 12.05 3.37 -23.95
C GLY A 68 12.19 2.81 -22.54
N ILE A 69 11.16 2.09 -22.09
CA ILE A 69 11.07 1.47 -20.76
C ILE A 69 11.02 -0.07 -20.81
N GLY A 70 11.27 -0.66 -21.98
CA GLY A 70 11.14 -2.10 -22.21
C GLY A 70 11.91 -2.96 -21.22
N PRO A 71 13.22 -2.76 -21.03
CA PRO A 71 14.01 -3.53 -20.08
C PRO A 71 13.50 -3.44 -18.63
N VAL A 72 13.00 -2.27 -18.22
CA VAL A 72 12.45 -2.04 -16.86
C VAL A 72 11.15 -2.79 -16.67
N LEU A 73 10.26 -2.77 -17.67
CA LEU A 73 9.01 -3.51 -17.66
C LEU A 73 9.26 -5.02 -17.61
N VAL A 74 10.12 -5.54 -18.48
CA VAL A 74 10.46 -6.97 -18.53
C VAL A 74 11.07 -7.42 -17.21
N SER A 75 12.04 -6.67 -16.68
CA SER A 75 12.68 -6.99 -15.40
C SER A 75 11.67 -7.00 -14.24
N SER A 76 10.76 -6.01 -14.20
CA SER A 76 9.73 -5.93 -13.17
C SER A 76 8.77 -7.13 -13.24
N VAL A 77 8.35 -7.52 -14.45
CA VAL A 77 7.48 -8.69 -14.65
C VAL A 77 8.20 -9.98 -14.28
N LEU A 78 9.46 -10.15 -14.67
CA LEU A 78 10.24 -11.34 -14.31
C LEU A 78 10.39 -11.48 -12.79
N ILE A 79 10.73 -10.39 -12.09
CA ILE A 79 10.81 -10.38 -10.62
C ILE A 79 9.45 -10.72 -10.00
N LEU A 80 8.37 -10.13 -10.52
CA LEU A 80 7.02 -10.40 -10.03
C LEU A 80 6.65 -11.89 -10.21
N VAL A 81 6.92 -12.46 -11.38
CA VAL A 81 6.63 -13.87 -11.68
C VAL A 81 7.44 -14.80 -10.77
N CYS A 82 8.74 -14.54 -10.59
CA CYS A 82 9.58 -15.31 -9.67
C CYS A 82 9.06 -15.21 -8.22
N CYS A 83 8.69 -14.01 -7.79
CA CYS A 83 8.14 -13.76 -6.46
C CYS A 83 6.84 -14.54 -6.24
N LEU A 84 5.88 -14.42 -7.17
CA LEU A 84 4.60 -15.12 -7.11
C LEU A 84 4.78 -16.64 -7.20
N GLY A 85 5.69 -17.12 -8.06
CA GLY A 85 5.98 -18.54 -8.22
C GLY A 85 6.43 -19.21 -6.93
N LEU A 86 7.09 -18.48 -6.03
CA LEU A 86 7.49 -18.97 -4.71
C LEU A 86 6.45 -18.63 -3.62
N ALA A 87 5.94 -17.40 -3.62
CA ALA A 87 5.03 -16.92 -2.58
C ALA A 87 3.68 -17.61 -2.59
N ILE A 88 3.13 -17.93 -3.77
CA ILE A 88 1.83 -18.60 -3.89
C ILE A 88 1.87 -20.01 -3.29
N PRO A 89 2.74 -20.95 -3.73
CA PRO A 89 2.72 -22.30 -3.18
C PRO A 89 3.09 -22.33 -1.69
N LEU A 90 4.05 -21.50 -1.25
CA LEU A 90 4.42 -21.43 0.17
C LEU A 90 3.30 -20.81 1.02
N GLY A 91 2.72 -19.70 0.58
CA GLY A 91 1.66 -19.01 1.30
C GLY A 91 0.39 -19.86 1.39
N THR A 92 -0.03 -20.47 0.29
CA THR A 92 -1.19 -21.37 0.27
C THR A 92 -0.94 -22.64 1.07
N GLY A 93 0.25 -23.24 0.99
CA GLY A 93 0.64 -24.40 1.80
C GLY A 93 0.62 -24.11 3.29
N CYS A 94 1.19 -22.98 3.71
CA CYS A 94 1.15 -22.53 5.11
C CYS A 94 -0.28 -22.25 5.58
N ALA A 95 -1.09 -21.58 4.75
CA ALA A 95 -2.49 -21.28 5.08
C ALA A 95 -3.32 -22.56 5.23
N LEU A 96 -3.16 -23.53 4.32
CA LEU A 96 -3.87 -24.81 4.38
C LEU A 96 -3.43 -25.64 5.59
N TRP A 97 -2.13 -25.69 5.88
CA TRP A 97 -1.59 -26.37 7.05
C TRP A 97 -2.14 -25.76 8.35
N LEU A 98 -2.19 -24.43 8.45
CA LEU A 98 -2.78 -23.72 9.60
C LEU A 98 -4.28 -23.95 9.74
N ALA A 99 -5.02 -24.07 8.63
CA ALA A 99 -6.46 -24.24 8.65
C ALA A 99 -6.89 -25.67 9.05
N GLU A 100 -6.23 -26.68 8.50
CA GLU A 100 -6.68 -28.07 8.60
C GLU A 100 -5.87 -28.90 9.60
N TYR A 101 -4.55 -28.71 9.64
CA TYR A 101 -3.64 -29.60 10.38
C TYR A 101 -3.12 -29.00 11.69
N ALA A 102 -3.07 -27.68 11.79
CA ALA A 102 -2.51 -27.03 12.96
C ALA A 102 -3.44 -27.14 14.16
N ARG A 103 -2.94 -27.76 15.24
CA ARG A 103 -3.64 -27.77 16.52
C ARG A 103 -3.75 -26.33 17.05
N ARG A 104 -4.97 -25.86 17.30
CA ARG A 104 -5.25 -24.51 17.78
C ARG A 104 -4.36 -24.14 18.98
N GLY A 105 -3.66 -23.02 18.85
CA GLY A 105 -2.78 -22.51 19.91
C GLY A 105 -1.45 -23.24 20.08
N SER A 106 -1.09 -24.19 19.21
CA SER A 106 0.21 -24.86 19.22
C SER A 106 1.35 -23.87 18.94
N VAL A 107 2.54 -24.15 19.51
CA VAL A 107 3.75 -23.34 19.31
C VAL A 107 4.07 -23.11 17.82
N PRO A 108 4.11 -24.13 16.94
CA PRO A 108 4.42 -23.90 15.52
C PRO A 108 3.36 -23.04 14.83
N ALA A 109 2.07 -23.20 15.17
CA ALA A 109 1.02 -22.35 14.61
C ALA A 109 1.19 -20.87 15.00
N ARG A 110 1.58 -20.61 16.26
CA ARG A 110 1.87 -19.25 16.75
C ARG A 110 3.10 -18.65 16.09
N LEU A 111 4.15 -19.45 15.88
CA LEU A 111 5.37 -18.98 15.21
C LEU A 111 5.12 -18.59 13.76
N VAL A 112 4.40 -19.43 13.00
CA VAL A 112 4.07 -19.12 11.60
C VAL A 112 3.16 -17.90 11.52
N THR A 113 2.10 -17.86 12.32
CA THR A 113 1.16 -16.72 12.33
C THR A 113 1.88 -15.42 12.73
N GLY A 114 2.64 -15.45 13.82
CA GLY A 114 3.41 -14.28 14.27
C GLY A 114 4.48 -13.86 13.25
N GLY A 115 5.15 -14.80 12.58
CA GLY A 115 6.09 -14.51 11.51
C GLY A 115 5.43 -13.78 10.33
N VAL A 116 4.25 -14.23 9.90
CA VAL A 116 3.48 -13.57 8.84
C VAL A 116 3.05 -12.16 9.29
N ASP A 117 2.57 -12.01 10.52
CA ASP A 117 2.17 -10.70 11.07
C ASP A 117 3.35 -9.73 11.13
N LEU A 118 4.54 -10.21 11.52
CA LEU A 118 5.76 -9.42 11.51
C LEU A 118 6.16 -9.03 10.09
N LEU A 119 6.17 -9.97 9.14
CA LEU A 119 6.50 -9.69 7.74
C LEU A 119 5.55 -8.67 7.10
N ALA A 120 4.27 -8.69 7.48
CA ALA A 120 3.27 -7.73 7.02
C ALA A 120 3.44 -6.33 7.65
N SER A 121 4.01 -6.27 8.86
CA SER A 121 4.18 -5.02 9.61
C SER A 121 5.51 -4.31 9.33
N VAL A 122 6.53 -5.04 8.87
CA VAL A 122 7.85 -4.47 8.60
C VAL A 122 7.77 -3.50 7.41
N PRO A 123 8.29 -2.26 7.55
CA PRO A 123 8.35 -1.31 6.45
C PRO A 123 9.21 -1.84 5.28
N SER A 124 8.77 -1.61 4.04
CA SER A 124 9.48 -2.10 2.84
C SER A 124 10.94 -1.63 2.74
N ILE A 125 11.26 -0.44 3.26
CA ILE A 125 12.63 0.10 3.28
C ILE A 125 13.60 -0.78 4.09
N VAL A 126 13.10 -1.44 5.14
CA VAL A 126 13.93 -2.32 5.98
C VAL A 126 14.37 -3.55 5.19
N PHE A 127 13.47 -4.13 4.40
CA PHE A 127 13.82 -5.25 3.51
C PHE A 127 14.83 -4.85 2.44
N GLY A 128 14.73 -3.62 1.92
CA GLY A 128 15.71 -3.08 0.96
C GLY A 128 17.12 -2.93 1.57
N LEU A 129 17.21 -2.37 2.78
CA LEU A 129 18.48 -2.23 3.50
C LEU A 129 19.07 -3.58 3.92
N PHE A 130 18.22 -4.51 4.38
CA PHE A 130 18.65 -5.88 4.68
C PHE A 130 19.24 -6.56 3.44
N GLY A 131 18.57 -6.46 2.29
CA GLY A 131 19.08 -7.02 1.04
C GLY A 131 20.46 -6.45 0.66
N MET A 132 20.66 -5.14 0.83
CA MET A 132 21.94 -4.49 0.57
C MET A 132 23.06 -5.00 1.51
N VAL A 133 22.77 -5.25 2.79
CA VAL A 133 23.78 -5.74 3.74
C VAL A 133 24.14 -7.20 3.51
N PHE A 134 23.17 -8.04 3.09
CA PHE A 134 23.37 -9.48 2.92
C PHE A 134 23.87 -9.88 1.53
N PHE A 135 23.51 -9.12 0.49
CA PHE A 135 23.82 -9.43 -0.90
C PHE A 135 24.70 -8.37 -1.60
N GLY A 136 24.96 -7.23 -0.94
CA GLY A 136 25.78 -6.14 -1.47
C GLY A 136 27.26 -6.24 -1.11
#